data_AF-A0A917BTZ4-F1
#
_entry.id   AF-A0A917BTZ4-F1
#
_cell.length_a   1.000
_cell.length_b   1.000
_cell.length_c   1.000
_cell.angle_alpha   90.00
_cell.angle_beta   90.00
_cell.angle_gamma   90.00
#
_symmetry.space_group_name_H-M   'P 1'
#
loop_
_entity.id
_entity.type
_entity.pdbx_description
1 polymer ?
#
loop_
_entity_poly.entity_id
_entity_poly.type
_entity_poly.pdbx_seq_one_letter_code
_entity_poly.pdbx_strand_id
1 'polypeptide(L)'
;MADSPAVSEIGERPPLPPAGWYADPQAPTGPTGRRYWDGTGWTGHVVADPVAAVPLKAETTPDGQQLARWGRRLAAYAVDAAITWALAAVLGFPLLRSMIEEYVDLFRRSVDAAESGGRPPGQLDIYREVYPELLGYAAIALVVVLVYHSFSLRAWSATPGKLLLGLRVRPLEGPGRLSWSMIARRVGSTWVLGIVVGTVPVVGSLGGLYLWLDGLWPLWDQQRRALHDKVAGTAVVRV
;
A
#
# COMPACT_ATOMS: atom_id res chain seq x y z
N MET A 1 -89.59 21.66 -30.63
CA MET A 1 -89.13 20.99 -29.41
C MET A 1 -87.62 20.91 -29.53
N ALA A 2 -86.92 21.76 -28.78
CA ALA A 2 -85.48 21.95 -28.88
C ALA A 2 -84.75 20.80 -28.18
N ASP A 3 -83.63 20.34 -28.74
CA ASP A 3 -82.77 19.36 -28.10
C ASP A 3 -81.31 19.86 -28.14
N SER A 4 -80.75 20.07 -26.96
CA SER A 4 -79.36 20.49 -26.70
C SER A 4 -79.08 20.35 -25.19
N PRO A 5 -77.82 20.19 -24.77
CA PRO A 5 -77.20 18.90 -24.51
C PRO A 5 -76.94 18.67 -23.01
N ALA A 6 -76.81 17.41 -22.60
CA ALA A 6 -76.36 17.07 -21.25
C ALA A 6 -74.84 17.32 -21.11
N VAL A 7 -74.48 18.20 -20.18
CA VAL A 7 -73.12 18.68 -19.91
C VAL A 7 -72.50 17.90 -18.75
N SER A 8 -71.38 17.25 -19.06
CA SER A 8 -70.19 16.93 -18.24
C SER A 8 -70.32 16.24 -16.88
N GLU A 9 -69.77 15.03 -16.82
CA GLU A 9 -69.22 14.41 -15.62
C GLU A 9 -68.26 15.36 -14.89
N ILE A 10 -68.55 15.61 -13.62
CA ILE A 10 -67.67 16.29 -12.67
C ILE A 10 -66.61 15.26 -12.25
N GLY A 11 -65.45 15.28 -12.90
CA GLY A 11 -64.31 14.46 -12.49
C GLY A 11 -63.84 14.87 -11.09
N GLU A 12 -63.90 13.94 -10.15
CA GLU A 12 -63.31 14.09 -8.82
C GLU A 12 -61.82 14.44 -8.94
N ARG A 13 -61.41 15.55 -8.33
CA ARG A 13 -59.98 15.89 -8.25
C ARG A 13 -59.29 14.83 -7.38
N PRO A 14 -58.10 14.35 -7.78
CA PRO A 14 -57.35 13.40 -6.98
C PRO A 14 -57.05 13.98 -5.58
N PRO A 15 -57.05 13.15 -4.54
CA PRO A 15 -56.78 13.59 -3.17
C PRO A 15 -55.37 14.19 -3.07
N LEU A 16 -55.26 15.32 -2.38
CA LEU A 16 -53.98 15.97 -2.13
C LEU A 16 -53.10 15.08 -1.22
N PRO A 17 -51.78 15.09 -1.42
CA PRO A 17 -50.86 14.35 -0.57
C PRO A 17 -50.89 14.86 0.88
N PRO A 18 -50.70 13.99 1.88
CA PRO A 18 -50.67 14.39 3.29
C PRO A 18 -49.48 15.31 3.59
N ALA A 19 -49.58 16.10 4.66
CA ALA A 19 -48.48 16.95 5.09
C ALA A 19 -47.20 16.13 5.37
N GLY A 20 -46.07 16.57 4.83
CA GLY A 20 -44.83 15.78 4.87
C GLY A 20 -43.68 16.37 4.08
N TRP A 21 -42.54 15.70 4.13
CA TRP A 21 -41.34 16.05 3.37
C TRP A 21 -41.33 15.33 2.03
N TYR A 22 -41.25 16.11 0.95
CA TYR A 22 -41.24 15.60 -0.42
C TYR A 22 -40.09 16.23 -1.21
N ALA A 23 -39.72 15.64 -2.35
CA ALA A 23 -38.68 16.20 -3.22
C ALA A 23 -39.00 17.65 -3.59
N ASP A 24 -38.02 18.56 -3.47
CA ASP A 24 -38.24 19.98 -3.75
C ASP A 24 -38.51 20.22 -5.25
N PRO A 25 -39.73 20.66 -5.65
CA PRO A 25 -40.09 20.86 -7.04
C PRO A 25 -39.41 22.08 -7.68
N GLN A 26 -38.77 22.96 -6.90
CA GLN A 26 -38.13 24.19 -7.39
C GLN A 26 -36.60 24.09 -7.45
N ALA A 27 -36.01 22.91 -7.26
CA ALA A 27 -34.56 22.74 -7.29
C ALA A 27 -34.00 22.96 -8.72
N PRO A 28 -33.05 23.89 -8.93
CA PRO A 28 -32.54 24.27 -10.26
C PRO A 28 -31.86 23.15 -11.08
N THR A 29 -31.47 22.03 -10.46
CA THR A 29 -30.67 20.95 -11.08
C THR A 29 -31.08 19.53 -10.64
N GLY A 30 -32.37 19.30 -10.39
CA GLY A 30 -32.89 18.02 -9.87
C GLY A 30 -32.92 17.98 -8.33
N PRO A 31 -33.52 16.94 -7.71
CA PRO A 31 -33.84 16.95 -6.28
C PRO A 31 -32.57 16.82 -5.43
N THR A 32 -32.02 17.95 -4.96
CA THR A 32 -30.91 18.01 -3.99
C THR A 32 -31.39 18.31 -2.56
N GLY A 33 -32.70 18.22 -2.34
CA GLY A 33 -33.31 18.41 -1.02
C GLY A 33 -34.79 18.11 -1.00
N ARG A 34 -35.34 18.10 0.22
CA ARG A 34 -36.76 17.94 0.50
C ARG A 34 -37.36 19.27 0.94
N ARG A 35 -38.57 19.56 0.48
CA ARG A 35 -39.39 20.69 0.92
C ARG A 35 -40.59 20.16 1.70
N TYR A 36 -41.01 20.89 2.72
CA TYR A 36 -42.18 20.51 3.51
C TYR A 36 -43.47 20.98 2.83
N TRP A 37 -44.40 20.05 2.61
CA TRP A 37 -45.78 20.27 2.19
C TRP A 37 -46.67 20.24 3.43
N ASP A 38 -47.50 21.25 3.63
CA ASP A 38 -48.34 21.38 4.83
C ASP A 38 -49.75 20.76 4.68
N GLY A 39 -50.05 20.13 3.54
CA GLY A 39 -51.37 19.61 3.20
C GLY A 39 -52.16 20.53 2.26
N THR A 40 -51.77 21.80 2.15
CA THR A 40 -52.41 22.81 1.30
C THR A 40 -51.45 23.48 0.32
N GLY A 41 -50.16 23.58 0.68
CA GLY A 41 -49.13 24.24 -0.10
C GLY A 41 -47.71 23.82 0.28
N TRP A 42 -46.77 24.20 -0.60
CA TRP A 42 -45.34 24.08 -0.33
C TRP A 42 -44.88 25.21 0.59
N THR A 43 -44.19 24.88 1.67
CA THR A 43 -43.67 25.86 2.62
C THR A 43 -42.26 26.34 2.25
N GLY A 44 -41.78 27.37 2.97
CA GLY A 44 -40.39 27.82 2.89
C GLY A 44 -39.38 26.89 3.57
N HIS A 45 -39.84 25.82 4.24
CA HIS A 45 -38.96 24.86 4.91
C HIS A 45 -38.34 23.89 3.90
N VAL A 46 -37.04 24.04 3.68
CA VAL A 46 -36.23 23.19 2.81
C VAL A 46 -35.13 22.55 3.64
N VAL A 47 -34.95 21.25 3.49
CA VAL A 47 -33.86 20.48 4.08
C VAL A 47 -33.05 19.89 2.94
N ALA A 48 -31.76 20.24 2.88
CA ALA A 48 -30.84 19.56 1.99
C ALA A 48 -30.74 18.10 2.43
N ASP A 49 -30.82 17.16 1.48
CA ASP A 49 -30.51 15.79 1.82
C ASP A 49 -29.03 15.71 2.22
N PRO A 50 -28.68 14.91 3.26
CA PRO A 50 -27.29 14.74 3.64
C PRO A 50 -26.54 14.21 2.43
N VAL A 51 -25.69 15.05 1.83
CA VAL A 51 -24.76 14.62 0.79
C VAL A 51 -23.94 13.51 1.41
N ALA A 52 -24.08 12.28 0.90
CA ALA A 52 -23.31 11.15 1.40
C ALA A 52 -21.83 11.57 1.35
N ALA A 53 -21.20 11.71 2.53
CA ALA A 53 -19.82 12.12 2.62
C ALA A 53 -19.00 11.08 1.86
N VAL A 54 -18.43 11.46 0.71
CA VAL A 54 -17.53 10.59 -0.02
C VAL A 54 -16.33 10.36 0.89
N PRO A 55 -16.06 9.12 1.33
CA PRO A 55 -14.95 8.87 2.23
C PRO A 55 -13.66 9.31 1.55
N LEU A 56 -12.88 10.19 2.20
CA LEU A 56 -11.59 10.70 1.73
C LEU A 56 -10.59 9.58 1.38
N LYS A 57 -10.81 8.37 1.90
CA LYS A 57 -9.95 7.21 1.69
C LYS A 57 -10.79 5.98 1.43
N ALA A 58 -10.54 5.31 0.30
CA ALA A 58 -11.16 4.04 -0.04
C ALA A 58 -10.87 3.01 1.07
N GLU A 59 -11.93 2.35 1.52
CA GLU A 59 -11.85 1.24 2.46
C GLU A 59 -11.87 -0.11 1.74
N THR A 60 -12.36 -0.12 0.51
CA THR A 60 -12.51 -1.32 -0.31
C THR A 60 -11.88 -1.15 -1.69
N THR A 61 -11.51 -2.27 -2.29
CA THR A 61 -11.23 -2.35 -3.74
C THR A 61 -12.52 -2.14 -4.55
N PRO A 62 -12.43 -1.94 -5.88
CA PRO A 62 -13.61 -1.83 -6.75
C PRO A 62 -14.56 -3.03 -6.68
N ASP A 63 -14.04 -4.23 -6.39
CA ASP A 63 -14.80 -5.47 -6.17
C ASP A 63 -15.23 -5.69 -4.70
N GLY A 64 -15.14 -4.66 -3.84
CA GLY A 64 -15.70 -4.66 -2.49
C GLY A 64 -14.84 -5.30 -1.39
N GLN A 65 -13.57 -5.65 -1.66
CA GLN A 65 -12.70 -6.28 -0.65
C GLN A 65 -12.08 -5.25 0.28
N GLN A 66 -12.12 -5.48 1.59
CA GLN A 66 -11.55 -4.57 2.58
C GLN A 66 -10.02 -4.44 2.40
N LEU A 67 -9.56 -3.22 2.22
CA LEU A 67 -8.14 -2.87 2.12
C LEU A 67 -7.46 -3.01 3.48
N ALA A 68 -6.25 -3.58 3.48
CA ALA A 68 -5.47 -3.76 4.68
C ALA A 68 -5.05 -2.41 5.29
N ARG A 69 -5.25 -2.26 6.61
CA ARG A 69 -4.76 -1.11 7.37
C ARG A 69 -3.22 -1.08 7.39
N TRP A 70 -2.65 0.12 7.41
CA TRP A 70 -1.20 0.33 7.36
C TRP A 70 -0.45 -0.44 8.46
N GLY A 71 -0.90 -0.38 9.72
CA GLY A 71 -0.24 -1.07 10.83
C GLY A 71 -0.14 -2.59 10.66
N ARG A 72 -1.15 -3.23 10.05
CA ARG A 72 -1.07 -4.68 9.73
C ARG A 72 -0.07 -4.96 8.62
N ARG A 73 0.04 -4.07 7.63
CA ARG A 73 1.06 -4.19 6.57
C ARG A 73 2.47 -4.04 7.15
N LEU A 74 2.67 -3.08 8.05
CA LEU A 74 3.95 -2.88 8.73
C LEU A 74 4.33 -4.08 9.59
N ALA A 75 3.40 -4.59 10.40
CA ALA A 75 3.64 -5.77 11.22
C ALA A 75 3.95 -7.01 10.37
N ALA A 76 3.25 -7.20 9.24
CA ALA A 76 3.57 -8.28 8.30
C ALA A 76 4.99 -8.13 7.74
N TYR A 77 5.36 -6.92 7.33
CA TYR A 77 6.69 -6.60 6.84
C TYR A 77 7.77 -6.88 7.89
N ALA A 78 7.54 -6.53 9.16
CA ALA A 78 8.50 -6.81 10.24
C ALA A 78 8.73 -8.32 10.42
N VAL A 79 7.66 -9.12 10.37
CA VAL A 79 7.77 -10.59 10.43
C VAL A 79 8.53 -11.13 9.22
N ASP A 80 8.18 -10.68 8.01
CA ASP A 80 8.86 -11.11 6.79
C ASP A 80 10.35 -10.70 6.78
N ALA A 81 10.67 -9.50 7.27
CA ALA A 81 12.05 -9.01 7.39
C ALA A 81 12.86 -9.89 8.34
N ALA A 82 12.32 -10.24 9.50
CA ALA A 82 12.97 -11.15 10.44
C ALA A 82 13.25 -12.53 9.81
N ILE A 83 12.29 -13.09 9.08
CA ILE A 83 12.46 -14.36 8.36
C ILE A 83 13.57 -14.23 7.31
N THR A 84 13.51 -13.21 6.46
CA THR A 84 14.51 -13.05 5.40
C THR A 84 15.91 -12.75 5.93
N TRP A 85 16.03 -12.00 7.04
CA TRP A 85 17.31 -11.76 7.70
C TRP A 85 17.87 -13.03 8.34
N ALA A 86 17.04 -13.83 9.00
CA ALA A 86 17.47 -15.12 9.54
C ALA A 86 17.97 -16.05 8.42
N LEU A 87 17.24 -16.14 7.30
CA LEU A 87 17.65 -16.94 6.15
C LEU A 87 18.95 -16.42 5.52
N ALA A 88 19.08 -15.11 5.33
CA ALA A 88 20.30 -14.51 4.79
C ALA A 88 21.49 -14.70 5.74
N ALA A 89 21.29 -14.57 7.06
CA ALA A 89 22.33 -14.79 8.05
C ALA A 89 22.81 -16.24 8.08
N VAL A 90 21.90 -17.22 7.99
CA VAL A 90 22.24 -18.65 7.95
C VAL A 90 23.00 -18.98 6.66
N LEU A 91 22.49 -18.56 5.50
CA LEU A 91 23.10 -18.87 4.20
C LEU A 91 24.40 -18.09 3.96
N GLY A 92 24.48 -16.85 4.45
CA GLY A 92 25.64 -15.97 4.36
C GLY A 92 26.59 -16.10 5.54
N PHE A 93 26.37 -17.04 6.47
CA PHE A 93 27.16 -17.17 7.70
C PHE A 93 28.68 -17.26 7.45
N PRO A 94 29.18 -18.04 6.46
CA PRO A 94 30.62 -18.09 6.20
C PRO A 94 31.21 -16.72 5.83
N LEU A 95 30.47 -15.91 5.06
CA LEU A 95 30.90 -14.56 4.68
C LEU A 95 30.86 -13.60 5.86
N LEU A 96 29.80 -13.66 6.68
CA LEU A 96 29.72 -12.85 7.91
C LEU A 96 30.88 -13.18 8.86
N ARG A 97 31.22 -14.46 8.97
CA ARG A 97 32.34 -14.91 9.78
C ARG A 97 33.68 -14.37 9.24
N SER A 98 33.94 -14.52 7.94
CA SER A 98 35.15 -13.99 7.28
C SER A 98 35.28 -12.48 7.51
N MET A 99 34.19 -11.75 7.27
CA MET A 99 34.13 -10.29 7.46
C MET A 99 34.46 -9.87 8.90
N ILE A 100 33.96 -10.61 9.90
CA ILE A 100 34.28 -10.34 11.32
C ILE A 100 35.75 -10.63 11.61
N GLU A 101 36.29 -11.74 11.11
CA GLU A 101 37.69 -12.12 11.29
C GLU A 101 38.63 -11.09 10.67
N GLU A 102 38.37 -10.64 9.44
CA GLU A 102 39.10 -9.58 8.73
C GLU A 102 39.01 -8.23 9.46
N TYR A 103 37.82 -7.85 9.91
CA TYR A 103 37.63 -6.60 10.65
C TYR A 103 38.40 -6.60 11.97
N VAL A 104 38.35 -7.70 12.73
CA VAL A 104 39.10 -7.86 13.98
C VAL A 104 40.61 -7.84 13.72
N ASP A 105 41.07 -8.48 12.65
CA ASP A 105 42.49 -8.46 12.27
C ASP A 105 42.97 -7.05 11.91
N LEU A 106 42.21 -6.33 11.08
CA LEU A 106 42.51 -4.95 10.71
C LEU A 106 42.50 -4.01 11.93
N PHE A 107 41.58 -4.22 12.87
CA PHE A 107 41.56 -3.48 14.13
C PHE A 107 42.81 -3.74 14.96
N ARG A 108 43.23 -5.01 15.11
CA ARG A 108 44.47 -5.37 15.83
C ARG A 108 45.70 -4.72 15.20
N ARG A 109 45.86 -4.83 13.87
CA ARG A 109 46.95 -4.16 13.13
C ARG A 109 46.95 -2.64 13.31
N SER A 110 45.78 -2.03 13.46
CA SER A 110 45.68 -0.58 13.71
C SER A 110 46.20 -0.20 15.10
N VAL A 111 45.90 -1.01 16.12
CA VAL A 111 46.40 -0.82 17.48
C VAL A 111 47.91 -1.04 17.53
N ASP A 112 48.40 -2.16 16.98
CA ASP A 112 49.83 -2.50 16.98
C ASP A 112 50.68 -1.43 16.25
N ALA A 113 50.16 -0.88 15.15
CA ALA A 113 50.80 0.21 14.42
C ALA A 113 50.85 1.50 15.26
N ALA A 114 49.78 1.83 15.98
CA ALA A 114 49.77 3.00 16.86
C ALA A 114 50.78 2.87 18.02
N GLU A 115 50.91 1.67 18.60
CA GLU A 115 51.83 1.40 19.71
C GLU A 115 53.29 1.39 19.26
N SER A 116 53.57 0.87 18.07
CA SER A 116 54.94 0.79 17.50
C SER A 116 55.38 2.06 16.77
N GLY A 117 54.54 3.10 16.70
CA GLY A 117 54.81 4.31 15.91
C GLY A 117 54.77 4.07 14.38
N GLY A 118 54.20 2.95 13.95
CA GLY A 118 53.95 2.62 12.55
C GLY A 118 52.75 3.36 11.96
N ARG A 119 52.54 3.17 10.65
CA ARG A 119 51.37 3.72 9.96
C ARG A 119 50.21 2.71 10.05
N PRO A 120 49.04 3.10 10.61
CA PRO A 120 47.89 2.20 10.67
C PRO A 120 47.31 1.94 9.26
N PRO A 121 46.58 0.83 9.08
CA PRO A 121 45.80 0.58 7.87
C PRO A 121 44.93 1.79 7.51
N GLY A 122 44.96 2.17 6.23
CA GLY A 122 44.18 3.29 5.72
C GLY A 122 42.76 2.88 5.34
N GLN A 123 41.93 3.89 5.04
CA GLN A 123 40.55 3.66 4.61
C GLN A 123 40.46 2.76 3.36
N LEU A 124 41.44 2.83 2.46
CA LEU A 124 41.48 1.98 1.25
C LEU A 124 41.68 0.50 1.56
N ASP A 125 42.36 0.17 2.66
CA ASP A 125 42.60 -1.22 3.07
C ASP A 125 41.29 -1.84 3.57
N ILE A 126 40.49 -1.08 4.33
CA ILE A 126 39.12 -1.48 4.73
C ILE A 126 38.25 -1.79 3.50
N TYR A 127 38.31 -0.95 2.47
CA TYR A 127 37.55 -1.15 1.22
C TYR A 127 38.01 -2.36 0.42
N ARG A 128 39.24 -2.84 0.58
CA ARG A 128 39.76 -3.98 -0.16
C ARG A 128 39.61 -5.28 0.59
N GLU A 129 39.74 -5.23 1.90
CA GLU A 129 39.82 -6.41 2.76
C GLU A 129 38.47 -6.83 3.36
N VAL A 130 37.49 -5.92 3.50
CA VAL A 130 36.20 -6.23 4.18
C VAL A 130 34.99 -6.13 3.25
N TYR A 131 35.07 -5.29 2.21
CA TYR A 131 33.95 -5.05 1.30
C TYR A 131 33.60 -6.22 0.37
N PRO A 132 34.52 -7.04 -0.14
CA PRO A 132 34.17 -8.19 -0.97
C PRO A 132 33.18 -9.14 -0.28
N GLU A 133 33.41 -9.43 1.00
CA GLU A 133 32.63 -10.31 1.86
C GLU A 133 31.26 -9.68 2.13
N LEU A 134 31.24 -8.37 2.40
CA LEU A 134 30.01 -7.59 2.55
C LEU A 134 29.16 -7.62 1.26
N LEU A 135 29.78 -7.45 0.08
CA LEU A 135 29.09 -7.50 -1.21
C LEU A 135 28.56 -8.91 -1.50
N GLY A 136 29.34 -9.94 -1.19
CA GLY A 136 28.89 -11.33 -1.27
C GLY A 136 27.68 -11.60 -0.38
N TYR A 137 27.73 -11.14 0.87
CA TYR A 137 26.60 -11.24 1.80
C TYR A 137 25.37 -10.48 1.29
N ALA A 138 25.55 -9.25 0.80
CA ALA A 138 24.48 -8.46 0.23
C ALA A 138 23.84 -9.13 -0.99
N ALA A 139 24.64 -9.77 -1.85
CA ALA A 139 24.15 -10.55 -2.98
C ALA A 139 23.31 -11.76 -2.54
N ILE A 140 23.77 -12.50 -1.52
CA ILE A 140 22.98 -13.60 -0.92
C ILE A 140 21.67 -13.08 -0.35
N ALA A 141 21.71 -11.99 0.44
CA ALA A 141 20.52 -11.40 1.03
C ALA A 141 19.52 -10.94 -0.04
N LEU A 142 20.00 -10.34 -1.13
CA LEU A 142 19.16 -9.97 -2.28
C LEU A 142 18.49 -11.20 -2.90
N VAL A 143 19.25 -12.26 -3.18
CA VAL A 143 18.69 -13.50 -3.74
C VAL A 143 17.64 -14.10 -2.80
N VAL A 144 17.92 -14.16 -1.50
CA VAL A 144 16.97 -14.65 -0.48
C VAL A 144 15.67 -13.86 -0.54
N VAL A 145 15.74 -12.52 -0.51
CA VAL A 145 14.56 -11.66 -0.53
C VAL A 145 13.79 -11.81 -1.84
N LEU A 146 14.45 -11.84 -2.99
CA LEU A 146 13.82 -11.99 -4.30
C LEU A 146 13.11 -13.33 -4.42
N VAL A 147 13.77 -14.43 -4.05
CA VAL A 147 13.23 -15.78 -4.12
C VAL A 147 12.08 -15.92 -3.12
N TYR A 148 12.27 -15.55 -1.86
CA TYR A 148 11.26 -15.62 -0.81
C TYR A 148 9.98 -14.89 -1.21
N HIS A 149 10.08 -13.63 -1.63
CA HIS A 149 8.91 -12.83 -1.98
C HIS A 149 8.24 -13.34 -3.26
N SER A 150 9.02 -13.64 -4.30
CA SER A 150 8.46 -14.10 -5.58
C SER A 150 7.74 -15.44 -5.44
N PHE A 151 8.37 -16.39 -4.74
CA PHE A 151 7.76 -17.69 -4.44
C PHE A 151 6.49 -17.52 -3.61
N SER A 152 6.55 -16.79 -2.50
CA SER A 152 5.40 -16.62 -1.60
C SER A 152 4.20 -15.97 -2.31
N LEU A 153 4.45 -14.92 -3.11
CA LEU A 153 3.41 -14.26 -3.90
C LEU A 153 2.84 -15.18 -4.98
N ARG A 154 3.66 -16.03 -5.61
CA ARG A 154 3.19 -16.97 -6.62
C ARG A 154 2.35 -18.10 -6.02
N ALA A 155 2.80 -18.65 -4.89
CA ALA A 155 2.22 -19.80 -4.22
C ALA A 155 0.93 -19.44 -3.47
N TRP A 156 0.98 -18.36 -2.67
CA TRP A 156 -0.06 -18.04 -1.69
C TRP A 156 -0.72 -16.68 -1.92
N SER A 157 -0.29 -15.93 -2.93
CA SER A 157 -0.68 -14.53 -3.11
C SER A 157 -0.41 -13.69 -1.85
N ALA A 158 0.54 -14.09 -1.03
CA ALA A 158 0.88 -13.45 0.24
C ALA A 158 2.23 -13.97 0.70
N THR A 159 2.96 -13.16 1.47
CA THR A 159 4.12 -13.62 2.22
C THR A 159 3.67 -14.28 3.53
N PRO A 160 4.46 -15.19 4.12
CA PRO A 160 4.18 -15.76 5.44
C PRO A 160 3.76 -14.74 6.50
N GLY A 161 4.44 -13.60 6.63
CA GLY A 161 4.05 -12.53 7.56
C GLY A 161 2.67 -11.93 7.25
N LYS A 162 2.31 -11.80 5.96
CA LYS A 162 0.97 -11.39 5.54
C LYS A 162 -0.08 -12.45 5.87
N LEU A 163 0.21 -13.72 5.63
CA LEU A 163 -0.69 -14.82 5.97
C LEU A 163 -0.98 -14.88 7.47
N LEU A 164 0.06 -14.73 8.31
CA LEU A 164 -0.07 -14.69 9.77
C LEU A 164 -0.99 -13.57 10.25
N LEU A 165 -1.06 -12.44 9.52
CA LEU A 165 -1.92 -11.30 9.86
C LEU A 165 -3.25 -11.25 9.09
N GLY A 166 -3.61 -12.34 8.39
CA GLY A 166 -4.85 -12.44 7.62
C GLY A 166 -4.89 -11.48 6.44
N LEU A 167 -3.77 -11.34 5.72
CA LEU A 167 -3.63 -10.45 4.56
C LEU A 167 -3.32 -11.24 3.29
N ARG A 168 -3.85 -10.77 2.16
CA ARG A 168 -3.49 -11.26 0.82
C ARG A 168 -3.30 -10.13 -0.16
N VAL A 169 -2.46 -10.38 -1.17
CA VAL A 169 -2.22 -9.50 -2.31
C VAL A 169 -3.08 -9.98 -3.47
N ARG A 170 -3.77 -9.06 -4.13
CA ARG A 170 -4.63 -9.36 -5.29
C ARG A 170 -4.39 -8.35 -6.41
N PRO A 171 -4.70 -8.72 -7.67
CA PRO A 171 -4.84 -7.73 -8.75
C PRO A 171 -5.91 -6.70 -8.37
N LEU A 172 -5.71 -5.44 -8.76
CA LEU A 172 -6.68 -4.38 -8.50
C LEU A 172 -7.92 -4.48 -9.39
N GLU A 173 -7.73 -4.89 -10.64
CA GLU A 173 -8.75 -4.88 -11.70
C GLU A 173 -9.77 -6.02 -11.57
N GLY A 174 -9.58 -6.96 -10.63
CA GLY A 174 -10.56 -8.01 -10.38
C GLY A 174 -10.04 -9.24 -9.66
N PRO A 175 -10.90 -10.25 -9.47
CA PRO A 175 -10.53 -11.53 -8.87
C PRO A 175 -9.53 -12.28 -9.74
N GLY A 176 -8.48 -12.82 -9.12
CA GLY A 176 -7.47 -13.58 -9.85
C GLY A 176 -6.20 -13.81 -9.06
N ARG A 177 -5.35 -14.69 -9.61
CA ARG A 177 -3.98 -14.92 -9.11
C ARG A 177 -3.05 -13.86 -9.68
N LEU A 178 -1.96 -13.58 -8.99
CA LEU A 178 -0.92 -12.67 -9.48
C LEU A 178 -0.21 -13.30 -10.69
N SER A 179 -0.12 -12.55 -11.79
CA SER A 179 0.71 -12.93 -12.92
C SER A 179 2.19 -12.75 -12.60
N TRP A 180 3.07 -13.46 -13.32
CA TRP A 180 4.52 -13.30 -13.16
C TRP A 180 4.99 -11.87 -13.43
N SER A 181 4.37 -11.16 -14.38
CA SER A 181 4.70 -9.75 -14.66
C SER A 181 4.30 -8.81 -13.52
N MET A 182 3.19 -9.08 -12.82
CA MET A 182 2.82 -8.33 -11.60
C MET A 182 3.83 -8.60 -10.48
N ILE A 183 4.19 -9.86 -10.25
CA ILE A 183 5.16 -10.25 -9.22
C ILE A 183 6.52 -9.60 -9.50
N ALA A 184 7.04 -9.70 -10.73
CA ALA A 184 8.31 -9.12 -11.12
C ALA A 184 8.32 -7.59 -10.94
N ARG A 185 7.27 -6.88 -11.38
CA ARG A 185 7.14 -5.43 -11.15
C ARG A 185 7.08 -5.09 -9.67
N ARG A 186 6.32 -5.85 -8.87
CA ARG A 186 6.15 -5.62 -7.44
C ARG A 186 7.46 -5.83 -6.69
N VAL A 187 8.11 -6.97 -6.88
CA VAL A 187 9.35 -7.36 -6.20
C VAL A 187 10.51 -6.49 -6.70
N GLY A 188 10.61 -6.27 -8.01
CA GLY A 188 11.66 -5.43 -8.62
C GLY A 188 11.58 -3.97 -8.18
N SER A 189 10.39 -3.36 -8.20
CA SER A 189 10.23 -1.99 -7.69
C SER A 189 10.53 -1.89 -6.20
N THR A 190 10.14 -2.87 -5.38
CA THR A 190 10.42 -2.83 -3.94
C THR A 190 11.92 -2.98 -3.66
N TRP A 191 12.57 -4.02 -4.19
CA TRP A 191 13.87 -4.46 -3.72
C TRP A 191 15.03 -4.10 -4.65
N VAL A 192 14.85 -4.25 -5.96
CA VAL A 192 15.93 -3.94 -6.92
C VAL A 192 16.13 -2.42 -7.00
N LEU A 193 15.05 -1.65 -7.12
CA LEU A 193 15.17 -0.19 -7.15
C LEU A 193 15.68 0.37 -5.81
N GLY A 194 15.20 -0.13 -4.67
CA GLY A 194 15.67 0.29 -3.35
C GLY A 194 17.15 0.01 -3.11
N ILE A 195 17.66 -1.16 -3.56
CA ILE A 195 19.04 -1.59 -3.30
C ILE A 195 20.01 -1.02 -4.33
N VAL A 196 19.67 -0.99 -5.62
CA VAL A 196 20.55 -0.41 -6.67
C VAL A 196 20.83 1.07 -6.39
N VAL A 197 19.83 1.80 -5.87
CA VAL A 197 20.01 3.19 -5.42
C VAL A 197 20.83 3.24 -4.12
N GLY A 198 20.76 2.21 -3.27
CA GLY A 198 21.45 2.09 -1.98
C GLY A 198 22.93 1.66 -2.05
N THR A 199 23.35 0.94 -3.09
CA THR A 199 24.72 0.38 -3.21
C THR A 199 25.70 1.31 -3.91
N VAL A 200 25.24 2.41 -4.52
CA VAL A 200 26.14 3.42 -5.10
C VAL A 200 26.69 4.27 -3.94
N PRO A 201 28.02 4.31 -3.71
CA PRO A 201 28.63 4.93 -2.52
C PRO A 201 28.29 6.41 -2.28
N VAL A 202 27.86 7.14 -3.33
CA VAL A 202 27.42 8.54 -3.27
C VAL A 202 25.89 8.67 -3.06
N VAL A 203 25.12 7.63 -3.36
CA VAL A 203 23.64 7.63 -3.43
C VAL A 203 23.02 6.74 -2.34
N GLY A 204 23.83 6.05 -1.52
CA GLY A 204 23.36 5.05 -0.56
C GLY A 204 22.25 5.51 0.40
N SER A 205 22.24 6.79 0.75
CA SER A 205 21.19 7.43 1.56
C SER A 205 19.81 7.49 0.86
N LEU A 206 19.79 7.54 -0.47
CA LEU A 206 18.58 7.68 -1.29
C LEU A 206 17.86 6.34 -1.52
N GLY A 207 18.57 5.21 -1.50
CA GLY A 207 17.96 3.89 -1.61
C GLY A 207 17.11 3.55 -0.39
N GLY A 208 17.62 3.88 0.80
CA GLY A 208 16.85 3.83 2.03
C GLY A 208 15.63 4.74 1.98
N LEU A 209 15.77 5.96 1.45
CA LEU A 209 14.66 6.90 1.31
C LEU A 209 13.52 6.35 0.44
N TYR A 210 13.81 5.65 -0.66
CA TYR A 210 12.78 5.01 -1.48
C TYR A 210 11.98 3.96 -0.69
N LEU A 211 12.65 3.10 0.08
CA LEU A 211 11.98 2.08 0.90
C LEU A 211 11.07 2.72 1.96
N TRP A 212 11.53 3.81 2.59
CA TRP A 212 10.72 4.60 3.51
C TRP A 212 9.50 5.20 2.81
N LEU A 213 9.69 5.84 1.67
CA LEU A 213 8.60 6.44 0.90
C LEU A 213 7.56 5.39 0.48
N ASP A 214 8.01 4.25 -0.06
CA ASP A 214 7.14 3.15 -0.46
C ASP A 214 6.32 2.59 0.71
N GLY A 215 6.96 2.35 1.85
CA GLY A 215 6.31 1.81 3.05
C GLY A 215 5.36 2.79 3.74
N LEU A 216 5.66 4.09 3.70
CA LEU A 216 4.83 5.14 4.30
C LEU A 216 3.70 5.61 3.38
N TRP A 217 3.83 5.44 2.06
CA TRP A 217 2.85 5.90 1.06
C TRP A 217 1.37 5.57 1.39
N PRO A 218 1.02 4.36 1.90
CA PRO A 218 -0.36 4.04 2.23
C PRO A 218 -0.97 4.91 3.34
N LEU A 219 -0.20 5.70 4.08
CA LEU A 219 -0.71 6.61 5.11
C LEU A 219 -1.50 7.77 4.52
N TRP A 220 -1.07 8.32 3.39
CA TRP A 220 -1.74 9.44 2.71
C TRP A 220 -2.40 9.05 1.38
N ASP A 221 -2.09 7.88 0.80
CA ASP A 221 -2.73 7.43 -0.43
C ASP A 221 -4.22 7.13 -0.26
N GLN A 222 -5.07 7.74 -1.08
CA GLN A 222 -6.53 7.55 -1.02
C GLN A 222 -6.96 6.09 -1.16
N GLN A 223 -6.18 5.24 -1.85
CA GLN A 223 -6.46 3.81 -2.02
C GLN A 223 -5.67 2.91 -1.06
N ARG A 224 -4.94 3.47 -0.09
CA ARG A 224 -4.08 2.72 0.87
C ARG A 224 -3.08 1.79 0.16
N ARG A 225 -2.57 2.17 -1.01
CA ARG A 225 -1.61 1.36 -1.79
C ARG A 225 -0.19 1.89 -1.61
N ALA A 226 0.78 0.98 -1.50
CA ALA A 226 2.20 1.34 -1.55
C ALA A 226 2.64 1.69 -2.98
N LEU A 227 3.83 2.26 -3.16
CA LEU A 227 4.33 2.60 -4.50
C LEU A 227 4.53 1.34 -5.34
N HIS A 228 5.09 0.27 -4.78
CA HIS A 228 5.24 -1.01 -5.47
C HIS A 228 3.89 -1.65 -5.83
N ASP A 229 2.86 -1.44 -5.01
CA ASP A 229 1.49 -1.91 -5.29
C ASP A 229 0.89 -1.14 -6.48
N LYS A 230 1.21 0.15 -6.62
CA LYS A 230 0.83 0.98 -7.78
C LYS A 230 1.51 0.51 -9.05
N VAL A 231 2.83 0.36 -9.02
CA VAL A 231 3.64 -0.11 -10.16
C VAL A 231 3.18 -1.50 -10.64
N ALA A 232 2.81 -2.37 -9.70
CA ALA A 232 2.37 -3.73 -10.01
C ALA A 232 0.87 -3.86 -10.37
N GLY A 233 0.04 -2.83 -10.15
CA GLY A 233 -1.40 -2.94 -10.32
C GLY A 233 -2.07 -3.86 -9.28
N THR A 234 -1.55 -3.88 -8.05
CA THR A 234 -2.03 -4.76 -6.97
C THR A 234 -2.57 -3.97 -5.78
N ALA A 235 -3.31 -4.66 -4.92
CA ALA A 235 -3.76 -4.19 -3.62
C ALA A 235 -3.58 -5.27 -2.56
N VAL A 236 -3.37 -4.88 -1.30
CA VAL A 236 -3.37 -5.80 -0.16
C VAL A 236 -4.69 -5.67 0.56
N VAL A 237 -5.38 -6.80 0.66
CA VAL A 237 -6.71 -6.93 1.24
C VAL A 237 -6.65 -7.78 2.49
N ARG A 238 -7.63 -7.58 3.37
CA ARG A 238 -7.87 -8.44 4.53
C ARG A 238 -8.64 -9.70 4.09
N VAL A 239 -8.30 -10.83 4.68
CA VAL A 239 -9.00 -12.11 4.57
C VAL A 239 -9.67 -12.45 5.90
#